data_AF-A0A7S3ML14-F1
#
_entry.id   AF-A0A7S3ML14-F1
#
_cell.length_a   1.000
_cell.length_b   1.000
_cell.length_c   1.000
_cell.angle_alpha   90.00
_cell.angle_beta   90.00
_cell.angle_gamma   90.00
#
_symmetry.space_group_name_H-M   'P 1'
#
loop_
_entity.id
_entity.type
_entity.pdbx_description
1 polymer ?
#
loop_
_entity_poly.entity_id
_entity_poly.type
_entity_poly.pdbx_seq_one_letter_code
_entity_poly.pdbx_strand_id
1 'polypeptide(L)'
;MIAAGASAGVSTAFGAPIGGALFSYEISKPNTFWTFSMLWRVFAACSIATFLLGIYSSLWSGKTFSVDDTGALKFGNLSDKESSLLDLPAAIIIGIVCALLGSFFIFVNINLGILRKKYITKNWQKISEALFFAFISSSLFFLVVIARQDTCRAPAEGAPEINLIKFRCENDDFNPLATLIFNTEGGTIRALMAYPLELQDDQSKSIVPVADIVIYFAVWYCLTIITYGVWVPAGLFLPGILIGCSVGIIYMDILVYGFGANILEIGGQSYIIIGATAMLASYCRLTYSLAVIMLETTQSINNFLPTVLTIAVALCVSKSINRSLYDYAIRMKQMPLLRNHMPAQNCNIRVKEVLEKNPQ
;
A
#
# COMPACT_ATOMS: atom_id res chain seq x y z
N MET A 1 22.99 -7.93 -10.82
CA MET A 1 23.32 -6.97 -9.74
C MET A 1 22.22 -5.93 -9.54
N ILE A 2 21.78 -5.19 -10.58
CA ILE A 2 20.67 -4.20 -10.45
C ILE A 2 19.40 -4.82 -9.84
N ALA A 3 18.96 -5.98 -10.34
CA ALA A 3 17.81 -6.70 -9.77
C ALA A 3 18.01 -7.08 -8.30
N ALA A 4 19.24 -7.47 -7.91
CA ALA A 4 19.56 -7.80 -6.52
C ALA A 4 19.50 -6.56 -5.61
N GLY A 5 20.03 -5.42 -6.05
CA GLY A 5 19.96 -4.16 -5.31
C GLY A 5 18.53 -3.62 -5.18
N ALA A 6 17.74 -3.69 -6.26
CA ALA A 6 16.34 -3.30 -6.24
C ALA A 6 15.51 -4.20 -5.30
N SER A 7 15.69 -5.52 -5.37
CA SER A 7 15.05 -6.46 -4.46
C SER A 7 15.48 -6.26 -3.00
N ALA A 8 16.77 -6.01 -2.75
CA ALA A 8 17.27 -5.77 -1.41
C ALA A 8 16.63 -4.51 -0.80
N GLY A 9 16.45 -3.44 -1.58
CA GLY A 9 15.76 -2.22 -1.12
C GLY A 9 14.29 -2.43 -0.78
N VAL A 10 13.55 -3.20 -1.59
CA VAL A 10 12.15 -3.57 -1.29
C VAL A 10 12.10 -4.46 -0.05
N SER A 11 13.02 -5.42 0.05
CA SER A 11 13.13 -6.34 1.16
C SER A 11 13.43 -5.63 2.47
N THR A 12 14.35 -4.67 2.50
CA THR A 12 14.65 -3.88 3.71
C THR A 12 13.52 -2.93 4.09
N ALA A 13 12.81 -2.37 3.11
CA ALA A 13 11.65 -1.51 3.35
C ALA A 13 10.51 -2.25 4.07
N PHE A 14 10.15 -3.44 3.60
CA PHE A 14 9.03 -4.22 4.13
C PHE A 14 9.43 -5.34 5.10
N GLY A 15 10.71 -5.59 5.32
CA GLY A 15 11.17 -6.77 6.07
C GLY A 15 10.82 -8.11 5.38
N ALA A 16 10.66 -8.09 4.05
CA ALA A 16 10.09 -9.18 3.25
C ALA A 16 11.10 -9.68 2.19
N PRO A 17 12.05 -10.58 2.53
CA PRO A 17 13.10 -11.03 1.61
C PRO A 17 12.60 -11.89 0.46
N ILE A 18 11.62 -12.77 0.69
CA ILE A 18 11.03 -13.58 -0.39
C ILE A 18 10.20 -12.67 -1.29
N GLY A 19 9.40 -11.79 -0.69
CA GLY A 19 8.58 -10.81 -1.40
C GLY A 19 9.42 -9.86 -2.28
N GLY A 20 10.53 -9.35 -1.76
CA GLY A 20 11.46 -8.48 -2.49
C GLY A 20 12.14 -9.18 -3.68
N ALA A 21 12.53 -10.44 -3.53
CA ALA A 21 13.09 -11.23 -4.63
C ALA A 21 12.06 -11.47 -5.74
N LEU A 22 10.83 -11.86 -5.35
CA LEU A 22 9.71 -12.08 -6.28
C LEU A 22 9.26 -10.78 -6.96
N PHE A 23 9.36 -9.63 -6.29
CA PHE A 23 9.01 -8.33 -6.86
C PHE A 23 9.86 -7.98 -8.08
N SER A 24 11.19 -8.11 -7.97
CA SER A 24 12.06 -7.87 -9.13
C SER A 24 11.83 -8.91 -10.21
N TYR A 25 11.63 -10.18 -9.85
CA TYR A 25 11.29 -11.22 -10.82
C TYR A 25 10.00 -10.88 -11.58
N GLU A 26 8.97 -10.38 -10.88
CA GLU A 26 7.69 -10.04 -11.48
C GLU A 26 7.76 -8.84 -12.43
N ILE A 27 8.39 -7.74 -12.01
CA ILE A 27 8.54 -6.54 -12.85
C ILE A 27 9.39 -6.83 -14.09
N SER A 28 10.33 -7.75 -13.98
CA SER A 28 11.21 -8.13 -15.09
C SER A 28 10.81 -9.43 -15.77
N LYS A 29 9.56 -9.88 -15.60
CA LYS A 29 8.96 -11.00 -16.36
C LYS A 29 9.06 -10.89 -17.90
N PRO A 30 9.19 -9.70 -18.54
CA PRO A 30 9.54 -9.64 -19.97
C PRO A 30 10.92 -10.21 -20.33
N ASN A 31 11.84 -10.31 -19.36
CA ASN A 31 13.23 -10.66 -19.58
C ASN A 31 13.47 -12.14 -19.33
N THR A 32 13.99 -12.83 -20.35
CA THR A 32 14.30 -14.27 -20.34
C THR A 32 15.51 -14.68 -19.49
N PHE A 33 16.14 -13.74 -18.76
CA PHE A 33 17.40 -13.98 -18.05
C PHE A 33 17.25 -14.62 -16.65
N TRP A 34 16.03 -14.78 -16.14
CA TRP A 34 15.82 -15.33 -14.80
C TRP A 34 15.97 -16.85 -14.78
N THR A 35 17.06 -17.30 -14.16
CA THR A 35 17.27 -18.69 -13.77
C THR A 35 17.00 -18.87 -12.27
N PHE A 36 16.69 -20.10 -11.85
CA PHE A 36 16.52 -20.41 -10.43
C PHE A 36 17.77 -20.06 -9.59
N SER A 37 18.97 -20.26 -10.16
CA SER A 37 20.24 -19.88 -9.51
C SER A 37 20.33 -18.36 -9.27
N MET A 38 19.87 -17.55 -10.21
CA MET A 38 19.82 -16.09 -10.04
C MET A 38 18.80 -15.69 -8.97
N LEU A 39 17.62 -16.31 -8.95
CA LEU A 39 16.59 -16.06 -7.93
C LEU A 39 17.14 -16.35 -6.53
N TRP A 40 17.84 -17.47 -6.35
CA TRP A 40 18.48 -17.82 -5.07
C TRP A 40 19.52 -16.80 -4.63
N ARG A 41 20.39 -16.33 -5.54
CA ARG A 41 21.39 -15.29 -5.24
C ARG A 41 20.75 -13.96 -4.85
N VAL A 42 19.66 -13.59 -5.52
CA VAL A 42 18.90 -12.37 -5.20
C VAL A 42 18.25 -12.51 -3.83
N PHE A 43 17.62 -13.65 -3.53
CA PHE A 43 17.04 -13.94 -2.23
C PHE A 43 18.10 -13.87 -1.10
N ALA A 44 19.25 -14.51 -1.28
CA ALA A 44 20.34 -14.46 -0.31
C ALA A 44 20.80 -13.01 -0.03
N ALA A 45 20.92 -12.17 -1.06
CA ALA A 45 21.24 -10.76 -0.89
C ALA A 45 20.16 -9.99 -0.13
N CYS A 46 18.88 -10.28 -0.36
CA CYS A 46 17.76 -9.68 0.37
C CYS A 46 17.79 -10.04 1.85
N SER A 47 17.95 -11.33 2.17
CA SER A 47 18.00 -11.82 3.55
C SER A 47 19.17 -11.22 4.33
N ILE A 48 20.34 -11.09 3.70
CA ILE A 48 21.50 -10.41 4.31
C ILE A 48 21.19 -8.94 4.56
N ALA A 49 20.56 -8.25 3.60
CA ALA A 49 20.24 -6.83 3.74
C ALA A 49 19.22 -6.58 4.88
N THR A 50 18.16 -7.37 4.98
CA THR A 50 17.17 -7.27 6.09
C THR A 50 17.79 -7.58 7.44
N PHE A 51 18.65 -8.60 7.48
CA PHE A 51 19.34 -8.98 8.71
C PHE A 51 20.28 -7.89 9.21
N LEU A 52 21.09 -7.31 8.31
CA LEU A 52 21.98 -6.20 8.64
C LEU A 52 21.21 -4.96 9.11
N LEU A 53 20.06 -4.64 8.49
CA LEU A 53 19.22 -3.53 8.94
C LEU A 53 18.66 -3.79 10.34
N GLY A 54 18.22 -5.02 10.64
CA GLY A 54 17.76 -5.40 11.97
C GLY A 54 18.85 -5.26 13.04
N ILE A 55 20.07 -5.73 12.76
CA ILE A 55 21.22 -5.56 13.66
C ILE A 55 21.49 -4.08 13.91
N TYR A 56 21.56 -3.29 12.83
CA TYR A 56 21.84 -1.86 12.94
C TYR A 56 20.78 -1.11 13.77
N SER A 57 19.49 -1.42 13.54
CA SER A 57 18.38 -0.83 14.28
C SER A 57 18.41 -1.19 15.78
N SER A 58 18.72 -2.46 16.10
CA SER A 58 18.89 -2.93 17.48
C SER A 58 20.06 -2.23 18.20
N LEU A 59 21.21 -2.09 17.52
CA LEU A 59 22.36 -1.37 18.06
C LEU A 59 22.04 0.11 18.30
N TRP A 60 21.34 0.77 17.38
CA TRP A 60 20.97 2.18 17.50
C TRP A 60 19.97 2.43 18.64
N SER A 61 19.00 1.52 18.82
CA SER A 61 17.94 1.66 19.82
C SER A 61 18.34 1.17 21.22
N GLY A 62 19.51 0.53 21.37
CA GLY A 62 19.96 -0.06 22.63
C GLY A 62 19.12 -1.23 23.14
N LYS A 63 18.16 -1.73 22.32
CA LYS A 63 17.29 -2.88 22.64
C LYS A 63 18.00 -4.18 22.27
N THR A 64 17.75 -5.25 23.01
CA THR A 64 18.22 -6.60 22.66
C THR A 64 17.76 -6.96 21.26
N PHE A 65 18.61 -7.61 20.46
CA PHE A 65 18.27 -8.01 19.11
C PHE A 65 17.07 -8.96 19.10
N SER A 66 15.92 -8.44 18.72
CA SER A 66 14.70 -9.17 18.38
C SER A 66 14.72 -9.44 16.88
N VAL A 67 14.69 -10.72 16.48
CA VAL A 67 14.55 -11.10 15.07
C VAL A 67 13.21 -10.58 14.50
N ASP A 68 12.23 -10.34 15.36
CA ASP A 68 10.92 -9.83 14.99
C ASP A 68 10.96 -8.40 14.42
N ASP A 69 11.93 -7.56 14.79
CA ASP A 69 12.05 -6.16 14.32
C ASP A 69 12.88 -6.00 13.02
N THR A 70 13.07 -7.09 12.27
CA THR A 70 13.84 -7.10 11.02
C THR A 70 13.07 -6.47 9.85
N GLY A 71 13.03 -5.14 9.76
CA GLY A 71 12.47 -4.40 8.62
C GLY A 71 12.11 -2.96 9.00
N ALA A 72 12.14 -2.02 8.03
CA ALA A 72 11.75 -0.63 8.32
C ALA A 72 10.24 -0.49 8.60
N LEU A 73 9.42 -1.36 7.99
CA LEU A 73 7.96 -1.38 8.11
C LEU A 73 7.48 -2.83 8.29
N LYS A 74 7.41 -3.29 9.54
CA LYS A 74 6.70 -4.52 9.89
C LYS A 74 5.38 -4.17 10.56
N PHE A 75 4.32 -4.89 10.21
CA PHE A 75 2.98 -4.59 10.68
C PHE A 75 2.58 -5.35 11.96
N GLY A 76 3.44 -6.23 12.45
CA GLY A 76 3.31 -6.95 13.73
C GLY A 76 2.72 -8.35 13.57
N ASN A 77 2.81 -9.15 14.63
CA ASN A 77 2.18 -10.47 14.71
C ASN A 77 0.68 -10.28 14.92
N LEU A 78 -0.09 -10.60 13.89
CA LEU A 78 -1.54 -10.65 13.98
C LEU A 78 -1.94 -11.95 14.67
N SER A 79 -2.91 -11.90 15.59
CA SER A 79 -3.40 -13.09 16.26
C SER A 79 -3.96 -14.06 15.22
N ASP A 80 -3.40 -15.27 15.15
CA ASP A 80 -3.81 -16.35 14.25
C ASP A 80 -5.22 -16.84 14.60
N LYS A 81 -6.24 -16.04 14.30
CA LYS A 81 -7.61 -16.51 14.25
C LYS A 81 -7.83 -17.13 12.88
N GLU A 82 -8.37 -18.35 12.86
CA GLU A 82 -8.60 -19.09 11.63
C GLU A 82 -9.45 -18.26 10.67
N SER A 83 -8.97 -18.11 9.43
CA SER A 83 -9.70 -17.44 8.36
C SER A 83 -11.03 -18.17 8.16
N SER A 84 -12.13 -17.45 8.36
CA SER A 84 -13.46 -18.02 8.16
C SER A 84 -13.77 -18.07 6.66
N LEU A 85 -14.65 -18.98 6.22
CA LEU A 85 -15.16 -18.99 4.84
C LEU A 85 -15.86 -17.67 4.45
N LEU A 86 -16.23 -16.84 5.42
CA LEU A 86 -16.83 -15.53 5.22
C LEU A 86 -15.84 -14.49 4.65
N ASP A 87 -14.54 -14.73 4.77
CA ASP A 87 -13.52 -13.82 4.24
C ASP A 87 -13.43 -13.88 2.70
N LEU A 88 -13.88 -14.97 2.07
CA LEU A 88 -13.87 -15.17 0.62
C LEU A 88 -14.87 -14.27 -0.14
N PRO A 89 -16.17 -14.19 0.21
CA PRO A 89 -17.08 -13.25 -0.44
C PRO A 89 -16.66 -11.79 -0.21
N ALA A 90 -16.13 -11.48 0.97
CA ALA A 90 -15.59 -10.15 1.24
C ALA A 90 -14.37 -9.81 0.38
N ALA A 91 -13.45 -10.76 0.18
CA ALA A 91 -12.32 -10.63 -0.74
C ALA A 91 -12.78 -10.25 -2.17
N ILE A 92 -13.88 -10.82 -2.65
CA ILE A 92 -14.45 -10.50 -3.95
C ILE A 92 -15.01 -9.07 -3.96
N ILE A 93 -15.83 -8.71 -2.97
CA ILE A 93 -16.49 -7.40 -2.89
C ILE A 93 -15.46 -6.28 -2.74
N ILE A 94 -14.55 -6.38 -1.76
CA ILE A 94 -13.48 -5.41 -1.54
C ILE A 94 -12.57 -5.34 -2.77
N GLY A 95 -12.26 -6.47 -3.39
CA GLY A 95 -11.49 -6.53 -4.63
C GLY A 95 -12.10 -5.72 -5.78
N ILE A 96 -13.42 -5.81 -5.98
CA ILE A 96 -14.14 -5.03 -7.01
C ILE A 96 -14.14 -3.54 -6.67
N VAL A 97 -14.45 -3.18 -5.42
CA VAL A 97 -14.50 -1.77 -4.98
C VAL A 97 -13.13 -1.11 -5.15
N CYS A 98 -12.07 -1.75 -4.65
CA CYS A 98 -10.70 -1.25 -4.79
C CYS A 98 -10.24 -1.20 -6.25
N ALA A 99 -10.70 -2.11 -7.12
CA ALA A 99 -10.40 -2.06 -8.55
C ALA A 99 -11.01 -0.85 -9.25
N LEU A 100 -12.25 -0.49 -8.93
CA LEU A 100 -12.90 0.71 -9.44
C LEU A 100 -12.19 1.97 -8.93
N LEU A 101 -11.89 2.02 -7.63
CA LEU A 101 -11.14 3.13 -7.02
C LEU A 101 -9.73 3.27 -7.60
N GLY A 102 -9.00 2.17 -7.79
CA GLY A 102 -7.67 2.19 -8.40
C GLY A 102 -7.72 2.58 -9.89
N SER A 103 -8.76 2.18 -10.61
CA SER A 103 -8.94 2.57 -12.01
C SER A 103 -9.27 4.05 -12.15
N PHE A 104 -10.11 4.60 -11.26
CA PHE A 104 -10.38 6.04 -11.18
C PHE A 104 -9.13 6.83 -10.80
N PHE A 105 -8.36 6.36 -9.82
CA PHE A 105 -7.08 6.93 -9.42
C PHE A 105 -6.15 7.10 -10.63
N ILE A 106 -5.98 6.02 -11.41
CA ILE A 106 -5.15 6.04 -12.61
C ILE A 106 -5.69 7.03 -13.65
N PHE A 107 -7.01 7.04 -13.90
CA PHE A 107 -7.61 7.94 -14.88
C PHE A 107 -7.35 9.41 -14.56
N VAL A 108 -7.61 9.83 -13.31
CA VAL A 108 -7.36 11.21 -12.87
C VAL A 108 -5.87 11.54 -12.96
N ASN A 109 -5.01 10.62 -12.51
CA ASN A 109 -3.58 10.86 -12.52
C ASN A 109 -2.98 11.00 -13.92
N ILE A 110 -3.47 10.23 -14.90
CA ILE A 110 -3.07 10.37 -16.31
C ILE A 110 -3.44 11.76 -16.83
N ASN A 111 -4.67 12.19 -16.59
CA ASN A 111 -5.14 13.50 -17.06
C ASN A 111 -4.33 14.63 -16.42
N LEU A 112 -4.04 14.53 -15.12
CA LEU A 112 -3.14 15.46 -14.42
C LEU A 112 -1.72 15.42 -15.00
N GLY A 113 -1.19 14.23 -15.31
CA GLY A 113 0.13 14.07 -15.94
C GLY A 113 0.23 14.73 -17.31
N ILE A 114 -0.83 14.65 -18.13
CA ILE A 114 -0.92 15.34 -19.42
C ILE A 114 -0.97 16.86 -19.23
N LEU A 115 -1.76 17.35 -18.27
CA LEU A 115 -1.85 18.78 -17.93
C LEU A 115 -0.49 19.32 -17.45
N ARG A 116 0.20 18.59 -16.56
CA ARG A 116 1.56 18.93 -16.10
C ARG A 116 2.54 19.03 -17.26
N LYS A 117 2.52 18.05 -18.17
CA LYS A 117 3.40 18.05 -19.35
C LYS A 117 3.11 19.24 -20.28
N LYS A 118 1.85 19.70 -20.36
CA LYS A 118 1.45 20.83 -21.20
C LYS A 118 1.76 22.20 -20.57
N TYR A 119 1.47 22.39 -19.29
CA TYR A 119 1.52 23.71 -18.63
C TYR A 119 2.75 23.93 -17.73
N ILE A 120 3.31 22.86 -17.13
CA ILE A 120 4.37 22.95 -16.12
C ILE A 120 5.69 22.45 -16.73
N THR A 121 6.34 23.33 -17.49
CA THR A 121 7.56 22.98 -18.23
C THR A 121 8.82 23.47 -17.52
N LYS A 122 8.79 24.67 -16.93
CA LYS A 122 9.94 25.31 -16.29
C LYS A 122 10.23 24.73 -14.91
N ASN A 123 11.50 24.65 -14.51
CA ASN A 123 11.90 24.08 -13.21
C ASN A 123 11.30 24.84 -12.02
N TRP A 124 11.25 26.18 -12.07
CA TRP A 124 10.60 26.98 -11.03
C TRP A 124 9.11 26.67 -10.86
N GLN A 125 8.38 26.37 -11.95
CA GLN A 125 6.96 26.00 -11.88
C GLN A 125 6.75 24.65 -11.20
N LYS A 126 7.68 23.70 -11.42
CA LYS A 126 7.65 22.38 -10.76
C LYS A 126 7.88 22.51 -9.25
N ILE A 127 8.83 23.36 -8.84
CA ILE A 127 9.09 23.63 -7.43
C ILE A 127 7.89 24.35 -6.80
N SER A 128 7.30 25.34 -7.46
CA SER A 128 6.13 26.05 -6.94
C SER A 128 4.91 25.13 -6.82
N GLU A 129 4.72 24.19 -7.75
CA GLU A 129 3.66 23.17 -7.66
C GLU A 129 3.87 22.28 -6.43
N ALA A 130 5.10 21.81 -6.19
CA ALA A 130 5.42 21.00 -5.03
C ALA A 130 5.18 21.74 -3.71
N LEU A 131 5.59 23.01 -3.63
CA LEU A 131 5.35 23.86 -2.47
C LEU A 131 3.86 24.09 -2.23
N PHE A 132 3.10 24.31 -3.30
CA PHE A 132 1.66 24.51 -3.25
C PHE A 132 0.93 23.28 -2.70
N PHE A 133 1.27 22.08 -3.19
CA PHE A 133 0.66 20.85 -2.68
C PHE A 133 1.09 20.54 -1.24
N ALA A 134 2.33 20.84 -0.85
CA ALA A 134 2.77 20.69 0.54
C ALA A 134 2.01 21.63 1.49
N PHE A 135 1.76 22.88 1.06
CA PHE A 135 0.94 23.82 1.83
C PHE A 135 -0.51 23.36 1.93
N ILE A 136 -1.11 22.90 0.83
CA ILE A 136 -2.48 22.39 0.81
C ILE A 136 -2.63 21.15 1.69
N SER A 137 -1.72 20.18 1.60
CA SER A 137 -1.82 18.96 2.40
C SER A 137 -1.70 19.25 3.88
N SER A 138 -0.73 20.08 4.29
CA SER A 138 -0.56 20.50 5.68
C SER A 138 -1.76 21.28 6.21
N SER A 139 -2.28 22.23 5.43
CA SER A 139 -3.47 23.00 5.79
C SER A 139 -4.70 22.11 5.91
N LEU A 140 -4.94 21.22 4.94
CA LEU A 140 -6.09 20.31 4.94
C LEU A 140 -6.04 19.34 6.12
N PHE A 141 -4.88 18.74 6.40
CA PHE A 141 -4.68 17.86 7.56
C PHE A 141 -4.98 18.58 8.87
N PHE A 142 -4.49 19.81 9.04
CA PHE A 142 -4.74 20.59 10.25
C PHE A 142 -6.21 21.02 10.39
N LEU A 143 -6.84 21.48 9.30
CA LEU A 143 -8.25 21.88 9.28
C LEU A 143 -9.19 20.71 9.61
N VAL A 144 -8.92 19.53 9.05
CA VAL A 144 -9.72 18.32 9.29
C VAL A 144 -9.63 17.87 10.73
N VAL A 145 -8.44 17.91 11.35
CA VAL A 145 -8.27 17.57 12.76
C VAL A 145 -8.96 18.60 13.66
N ILE A 146 -8.87 19.90 13.36
CA ILE A 146 -9.59 20.94 14.12
C ILE A 146 -11.11 20.79 13.99
N ALA A 147 -11.61 20.49 12.80
CA ALA A 147 -13.04 20.30 12.58
C ALA A 147 -13.60 19.11 13.38
N ARG A 148 -12.74 18.18 13.82
CA ARG A 148 -13.07 17.00 14.63
C ARG A 148 -12.40 17.07 16.01
N GLN A 149 -12.31 18.26 16.59
CA GLN A 149 -11.70 18.46 17.91
C GLN A 149 -12.55 17.82 19.04
N ASP A 150 -13.86 17.73 18.89
CA ASP A 150 -14.78 17.29 19.96
C ASP A 150 -14.78 15.76 20.20
N THR A 151 -14.02 14.97 19.43
CA THR A 151 -13.99 13.50 19.53
C THR A 151 -12.78 12.98 20.30
N CYS A 152 -12.55 13.52 21.49
CA CYS A 152 -11.53 13.02 22.41
C CYS A 152 -11.98 11.70 23.06
N ARG A 153 -11.03 10.77 23.22
CA ARG A 153 -11.25 9.45 23.84
C ARG A 153 -10.10 9.09 24.75
N ALA A 154 -10.41 8.34 25.81
CA ALA A 154 -9.43 7.84 26.75
C ALA A 154 -8.64 6.66 26.15
N PRO A 155 -7.34 6.53 26.45
CA PRO A 155 -6.55 5.35 26.06
C PRO A 155 -7.12 4.07 26.67
N ALA A 156 -7.17 2.99 25.88
CA ALA A 156 -7.49 1.66 26.37
C ALA A 156 -6.31 1.11 27.20
N GLU A 157 -6.60 0.49 28.34
CA GLU A 157 -5.58 -0.12 29.20
C GLU A 157 -4.94 -1.33 28.48
N GLY A 158 -3.62 -1.32 28.32
CA GLY A 158 -2.88 -2.42 27.66
C GLY A 158 -2.77 -2.31 26.13
N ALA A 159 -3.16 -1.18 25.53
CA ALA A 159 -2.91 -0.93 24.11
C ALA A 159 -1.40 -0.98 23.80
N PRO A 160 -1.00 -1.54 22.63
CA PRO A 160 0.41 -1.62 22.23
C PRO A 160 1.05 -0.22 22.21
N GLU A 161 2.40 -0.16 22.25
CA GLU A 161 3.21 1.09 22.17
C GLU A 161 2.98 1.83 20.82
N ILE A 162 1.78 2.39 20.65
CA ILE A 162 1.40 3.26 19.55
C ILE A 162 1.59 4.68 20.07
N ASN A 163 2.25 5.53 19.29
CA ASN A 163 2.36 6.95 19.59
C ASN A 163 0.98 7.62 19.47
N LEU A 164 0.21 7.61 20.55
CA LEU A 164 -1.07 8.29 20.66
C LEU A 164 -0.85 9.80 20.74
N ILE A 165 -1.55 10.56 19.90
CA ILE A 165 -1.35 12.00 19.78
C ILE A 165 -2.47 12.74 20.51
N LYS A 166 -2.08 13.50 21.53
CA LYS A 166 -2.97 14.40 22.23
C LYS A 166 -3.08 15.70 21.46
N PHE A 167 -4.26 15.97 20.91
CA PHE A 167 -4.52 17.20 20.18
C PHE A 167 -5.73 17.91 20.76
N ARG A 168 -5.48 18.97 21.54
CA ARG A 168 -6.51 19.84 22.13
C ARG A 168 -7.62 19.11 22.92
N CYS A 169 -7.27 17.99 23.54
CA CYS A 169 -8.13 17.30 24.50
C CYS A 169 -7.77 17.74 25.92
N GLU A 170 -8.78 17.88 26.78
CA GLU A 170 -8.57 18.10 28.22
C GLU A 170 -8.37 16.71 28.88
N ASN A 171 -7.30 16.53 29.67
CA ASN A 171 -6.81 15.27 30.28
C ASN A 171 -5.88 14.40 29.41
N ASP A 172 -5.56 13.20 29.87
CA ASP A 172 -4.68 12.21 29.20
C ASP A 172 -5.31 11.60 27.92
N ASP A 173 -6.46 12.13 27.50
CA ASP A 173 -7.21 11.71 26.34
C ASP A 173 -6.51 12.08 25.03
N PHE A 174 -6.78 11.29 23.99
CA PHE A 174 -6.21 11.48 22.66
C PHE A 174 -7.30 11.70 21.62
N ASN A 175 -6.92 12.30 20.49
CA ASN A 175 -7.82 12.47 19.35
C ASN A 175 -7.50 11.38 18.31
N PRO A 176 -8.43 10.45 18.02
CA PRO A 176 -8.19 9.35 17.09
C PRO A 176 -7.77 9.80 15.69
N LEU A 177 -8.42 10.83 15.13
CA LEU A 177 -8.11 11.35 13.81
C LEU A 177 -6.74 12.04 13.78
N ALA A 178 -6.36 12.74 14.86
CA ALA A 178 -5.05 13.34 15.00
C ALA A 178 -3.95 12.26 15.06
N THR A 179 -4.19 11.15 15.78
CA THR A 179 -3.29 10.00 15.82
C THR A 179 -3.08 9.39 14.44
N LEU A 180 -4.13 9.29 13.62
CA LEU A 180 -4.00 8.75 12.26
C LEU A 180 -3.23 9.68 11.31
N ILE A 181 -3.45 11.00 11.40
CA ILE A 181 -2.90 11.99 10.46
C ILE A 181 -1.48 12.44 10.83
N PHE A 182 -1.19 12.65 12.12
CA PHE A 182 0.08 13.22 12.58
C PHE A 182 1.14 12.18 12.96
N ASN A 183 0.79 10.90 12.95
CA ASN A 183 1.77 9.83 13.14
C ASN A 183 2.47 9.48 11.82
N THR A 184 3.58 8.74 11.92
CA THR A 184 4.27 8.17 10.77
C THR A 184 3.38 7.18 10.03
N GLU A 185 3.49 7.10 8.70
CA GLU A 185 2.67 6.19 7.88
C GLU A 185 2.77 4.73 8.37
N GLY A 186 3.97 4.26 8.76
CA GLY A 186 4.15 2.92 9.33
C GLY A 186 3.51 2.75 10.71
N GLY A 187 3.55 3.79 11.56
CA GLY A 187 2.83 3.81 12.83
C GLY A 187 1.32 3.77 12.65
N THR A 188 0.79 4.54 11.69
CA THR A 188 -0.63 4.56 11.34
C THR A 188 -1.09 3.23 10.78
N ILE A 189 -0.31 2.55 9.93
CA ILE A 189 -0.69 1.21 9.44
C ILE A 189 -0.78 0.22 10.61
N ARG A 190 0.18 0.23 11.55
CA ARG A 190 0.13 -0.62 12.74
C ARG A 190 -1.10 -0.32 13.61
N ALA A 191 -1.43 0.96 13.81
CA ALA A 191 -2.64 1.37 14.52
C ALA A 191 -3.92 0.88 13.80
N LEU A 192 -3.99 1.02 12.48
CA LEU A 192 -5.13 0.54 11.69
C LEU A 192 -5.26 -0.99 11.75
N MET A 193 -4.15 -1.74 11.76
CA MET A 193 -4.19 -3.20 11.89
C MET A 193 -4.50 -3.69 13.31
N ALA A 194 -4.23 -2.88 14.34
CA ALA A 194 -4.60 -3.15 15.73
C ALA A 194 -6.08 -2.84 16.04
N TYR A 195 -6.72 -1.98 15.22
CA TYR A 195 -8.12 -1.56 15.36
C TYR A 195 -9.15 -2.65 15.74
N PRO A 196 -9.20 -3.83 15.08
CA PRO A 196 -10.19 -4.87 15.43
C PRO A 196 -9.91 -5.57 16.77
N LEU A 197 -8.66 -5.60 17.25
CA LEU A 197 -8.33 -6.13 18.58
C LEU A 197 -8.81 -5.19 19.69
N GLU A 198 -8.72 -3.88 19.44
CA GLU A 198 -9.27 -2.85 20.34
C GLU A 198 -10.81 -2.90 20.41
N LEU A 199 -11.46 -3.27 19.31
CA LEU A 199 -12.92 -3.46 19.24
C LEU A 199 -13.42 -4.71 19.99
N GLN A 200 -12.51 -5.63 20.34
CA GLN A 200 -12.84 -6.89 21.01
C GLN A 200 -12.98 -6.73 22.53
N ASP A 201 -12.34 -5.71 23.12
CA ASP A 201 -12.33 -5.50 24.58
C ASP A 201 -13.60 -4.78 25.08
N ASP A 202 -14.23 -3.94 24.25
CA ASP A 202 -15.48 -3.23 24.60
C ASP A 202 -16.32 -2.85 23.36
N GLN A 203 -17.33 -3.66 22.98
CA GLN A 203 -18.17 -3.45 21.77
C GLN A 203 -18.92 -2.09 21.77
N SER A 204 -19.06 -1.45 22.93
CA SER A 204 -19.76 -0.17 23.11
C SER A 204 -18.88 1.06 22.89
N LYS A 205 -17.55 0.88 22.84
CA LYS A 205 -16.55 1.94 22.61
C LYS A 205 -15.68 1.55 21.43
N SER A 206 -16.18 1.71 20.20
CA SER A 206 -15.24 1.82 19.07
C SER A 206 -14.26 2.93 19.45
N ILE A 207 -12.94 2.73 19.33
CA ILE A 207 -11.94 3.75 19.70
C ILE A 207 -11.78 4.79 18.57
N VAL A 208 -12.09 4.40 17.33
CA VAL A 208 -12.20 5.32 16.19
C VAL A 208 -13.66 5.37 15.71
N PRO A 209 -14.27 6.55 15.56
CA PRO A 209 -15.58 6.68 14.93
C PRO A 209 -15.49 6.33 13.44
N VAL A 210 -16.50 5.65 12.89
CA VAL A 210 -16.61 5.37 11.44
C VAL A 210 -16.45 6.66 10.62
N ALA A 211 -16.99 7.78 11.13
CA ALA A 211 -16.86 9.09 10.52
C ALA A 211 -15.40 9.53 10.33
N ASP A 212 -14.53 9.28 11.31
CA ASP A 212 -13.12 9.69 11.24
C ASP A 212 -12.35 8.86 10.22
N ILE A 213 -12.67 7.57 10.09
CA ILE A 213 -12.07 6.68 9.09
C ILE A 213 -12.51 7.08 7.68
N VAL A 214 -13.78 7.43 7.49
CA VAL A 214 -14.30 7.91 6.20
C VAL A 214 -13.67 9.24 5.81
N ILE A 215 -13.53 10.17 6.77
CA ILE A 215 -12.84 11.45 6.55
C ILE A 215 -11.37 11.20 6.20
N TYR A 216 -10.69 10.34 6.97
CA TYR A 216 -9.31 9.95 6.73
C TYR A 216 -9.11 9.36 5.34
N PHE A 217 -9.95 8.40 4.94
CA PHE A 217 -9.96 7.81 3.60
C PHE A 217 -10.13 8.87 2.52
N ALA A 218 -11.15 9.73 2.64
CA ALA A 218 -11.44 10.74 1.62
C ALA A 218 -10.30 11.74 1.44
N VAL A 219 -9.72 12.22 2.55
CA VAL A 219 -8.60 13.17 2.54
C VAL A 219 -7.36 12.51 1.93
N TRP A 220 -6.96 11.32 2.40
CA TRP A 220 -5.78 10.63 1.89
C TRP A 220 -5.92 10.20 0.43
N TYR A 221 -7.08 9.69 0.04
CA TYR A 221 -7.33 9.27 -1.33
C TYR A 221 -7.24 10.46 -2.30
N CYS A 222 -7.94 11.56 -2.01
CA CYS A 222 -7.91 12.77 -2.84
C CYS A 222 -6.51 13.39 -2.89
N LEU A 223 -5.82 13.54 -1.75
CA LEU A 223 -4.47 14.10 -1.71
C LEU A 223 -3.47 13.22 -2.46
N THR A 224 -3.54 11.89 -2.33
CA THR A 224 -2.60 10.99 -3.01
C THR A 224 -2.77 11.03 -4.53
N ILE A 225 -4.02 11.12 -5.02
CA ILE A 225 -4.29 11.23 -6.46
C ILE A 225 -3.66 12.48 -7.06
N ILE A 226 -3.86 13.62 -6.40
CA ILE A 226 -3.40 14.92 -6.92
C ILE A 226 -1.89 15.12 -6.73
N THR A 227 -1.31 14.63 -5.63
CA THR A 227 0.13 14.80 -5.35
C THR A 227 1.01 13.83 -6.14
N TYR A 228 0.49 12.67 -6.55
CA TYR A 228 1.29 11.74 -7.34
C TYR A 228 1.63 12.33 -8.71
N GLY A 229 2.93 12.33 -9.06
CA GLY A 229 3.45 12.91 -10.30
C GLY A 229 4.01 14.34 -10.16
N VAL A 230 3.98 14.92 -8.95
CA VAL A 230 4.76 16.11 -8.61
C VAL A 230 6.27 15.79 -8.69
N TRP A 231 7.10 16.80 -8.96
CA TRP A 231 8.55 16.66 -9.12
C TRP A 231 9.29 16.48 -7.78
N VAL A 232 8.99 15.40 -7.06
CA VAL A 232 9.60 15.02 -5.78
C VAL A 232 9.85 13.50 -5.77
N PRO A 233 10.98 13.00 -5.23
CA PRO A 233 11.19 11.57 -5.04
C PRO A 233 10.20 11.05 -3.98
N ALA A 234 9.20 10.29 -4.41
CA ALA A 234 8.16 9.75 -3.54
C ALA A 234 7.80 8.30 -3.91
N GLY A 235 7.34 7.53 -2.92
CA GLY A 235 6.77 6.20 -3.09
C GLY A 235 5.25 6.24 -3.09
N LEU A 236 4.63 5.21 -3.68
CA LEU A 236 3.16 5.06 -3.68
C LEU A 236 2.66 3.89 -2.84
N PHE A 237 3.54 2.98 -2.46
CA PHE A 237 3.16 1.77 -1.75
C PHE A 237 2.44 2.08 -0.43
N LEU A 238 3.03 2.89 0.45
CA LEU A 238 2.47 3.18 1.76
C LEU A 238 1.13 3.93 1.69
N PRO A 239 0.98 5.02 0.91
CA PRO A 239 -0.32 5.66 0.74
C PRO A 239 -1.41 4.70 0.25
N GLY A 240 -1.09 3.79 -0.67
CA GLY A 240 -2.07 2.80 -1.12
C GLY A 240 -2.40 1.73 -0.09
N ILE A 241 -1.46 1.35 0.79
CA ILE A 241 -1.74 0.49 1.95
C ILE A 241 -2.71 1.22 2.89
N LEU A 242 -2.41 2.47 3.25
CA LEU A 242 -3.26 3.28 4.15
C LEU A 242 -4.69 3.42 3.60
N ILE A 243 -4.83 3.78 2.32
CA ILE A 243 -6.12 3.87 1.65
C ILE A 243 -6.83 2.51 1.66
N GLY A 244 -6.13 1.42 1.32
CA GLY A 244 -6.72 0.09 1.30
C GLY A 244 -7.13 -0.41 2.70
N CYS A 245 -6.32 -0.17 3.73
CA CYS A 245 -6.66 -0.44 5.13
C CYS A 245 -7.95 0.28 5.52
N SER A 246 -8.08 1.56 5.18
CA SER A 246 -9.31 2.32 5.49
C SER A 246 -10.54 1.76 4.75
N VAL A 247 -10.43 1.31 3.49
CA VAL A 247 -11.53 0.62 2.79
C VAL A 247 -11.90 -0.68 3.49
N GLY A 248 -10.91 -1.46 3.94
CA GLY A 248 -11.12 -2.70 4.69
C GLY A 248 -11.85 -2.47 6.01
N ILE A 249 -11.49 -1.41 6.75
CA ILE A 249 -12.16 -1.06 8.00
C ILE A 249 -13.58 -0.54 7.74
N ILE A 250 -13.80 0.32 6.74
CA ILE A 250 -15.15 0.78 6.38
C ILE A 250 -16.05 -0.42 6.03
N TYR A 251 -15.52 -1.41 5.31
CA TYR A 251 -16.26 -2.63 5.00
C TYR A 251 -16.58 -3.44 6.27
N MET A 252 -15.61 -3.58 7.17
CA MET A 252 -15.80 -4.25 8.46
C MET A 252 -16.89 -3.55 9.30
N ASP A 253 -16.83 -2.22 9.40
CA ASP A 253 -17.81 -1.43 10.14
C ASP A 253 -19.23 -1.58 9.55
N ILE A 254 -19.37 -1.65 8.22
CA ILE A 254 -20.65 -1.92 7.55
C ILE A 254 -21.19 -3.30 7.93
N LEU A 255 -20.35 -4.32 8.03
CA LEU A 255 -20.77 -5.65 8.46
C LEU A 255 -21.20 -5.70 9.93
N VAL A 256 -20.45 -5.03 10.80
CA VAL A 256 -20.74 -5.02 12.25
C VAL A 256 -22.00 -4.19 12.55
N TYR A 257 -22.06 -2.93 12.12
CA TYR A 257 -23.18 -2.03 12.44
C TYR A 257 -24.39 -2.23 11.52
N GLY A 258 -24.18 -2.61 10.26
CA GLY A 258 -25.26 -2.76 9.28
C GLY A 258 -25.93 -4.14 9.33
N PHE A 259 -25.15 -5.21 9.52
CA PHE A 259 -25.66 -6.59 9.52
C PHE A 259 -25.65 -7.25 10.90
N GLY A 260 -25.18 -6.56 11.95
CA GLY A 260 -25.17 -7.09 13.32
C GLY A 260 -24.25 -8.29 13.52
N ALA A 261 -23.21 -8.41 12.69
CA ALA A 261 -22.35 -9.58 12.66
C ALA A 261 -21.30 -9.52 13.79
N ASN A 262 -21.02 -10.67 14.42
CA ASN A 262 -20.10 -10.74 15.57
C ASN A 262 -18.63 -10.65 15.13
N ILE A 263 -17.89 -9.68 15.67
CA ILE A 263 -16.44 -9.48 15.44
C ILE A 263 -15.61 -10.73 15.80
N LEU A 264 -16.11 -11.57 16.72
CA LEU A 264 -15.41 -12.81 17.09
C LEU A 264 -15.47 -13.90 16.00
N GLU A 265 -16.48 -13.90 15.14
CA GLU A 265 -16.58 -14.85 14.02
C GLU A 265 -15.93 -14.31 12.73
N ILE A 266 -15.82 -12.99 12.65
CA ILE A 266 -15.31 -12.22 11.52
C ILE A 266 -13.85 -11.93 11.83
N GLY A 267 -12.89 -12.67 11.27
CA GLY A 267 -11.45 -12.45 11.50
C GLY A 267 -11.02 -11.02 11.16
N GLY A 268 -11.22 -10.06 12.06
CA GLY A 268 -11.33 -8.63 11.73
C GLY A 268 -10.12 -8.05 11.01
N GLN A 269 -8.93 -8.50 11.37
CA GLN A 269 -7.67 -8.07 10.75
C GLN A 269 -7.56 -8.50 9.28
N SER A 270 -8.21 -9.60 8.90
CA SER A 270 -8.18 -10.14 7.54
C SER A 270 -8.75 -9.16 6.51
N TYR A 271 -9.86 -8.47 6.83
CA TYR A 271 -10.49 -7.48 5.93
C TYR A 271 -9.59 -6.27 5.65
N ILE A 272 -8.79 -5.87 6.65
CA ILE A 272 -7.86 -4.74 6.55
C ILE A 272 -6.71 -5.10 5.60
N ILE A 273 -6.16 -6.32 5.71
CA ILE A 273 -5.12 -6.85 4.81
C ILE A 273 -5.68 -7.02 3.39
N ILE A 274 -6.89 -7.57 3.28
CA ILE A 274 -7.61 -7.74 2.01
C ILE A 274 -7.80 -6.36 1.34
N GLY A 275 -8.22 -5.33 2.08
CA GLY A 275 -8.34 -3.97 1.56
C GLY A 275 -7.02 -3.37 1.09
N ALA A 276 -5.96 -3.49 1.91
CA ALA A 276 -4.61 -3.02 1.58
C ALA A 276 -4.06 -3.68 0.30
N THR A 277 -4.18 -5.00 0.21
CA THR A 277 -3.73 -5.79 -0.94
C THR A 277 -4.54 -5.48 -2.20
N ALA A 278 -5.87 -5.36 -2.08
CA ALA A 278 -6.75 -5.03 -3.19
C ALA A 278 -6.39 -3.68 -3.82
N MET A 279 -6.19 -2.65 -2.99
CA MET A 279 -5.88 -1.31 -3.47
C MET A 279 -4.51 -1.29 -4.18
N LEU A 280 -3.48 -1.89 -3.57
CA LEU A 280 -2.15 -2.03 -4.19
C LEU A 280 -2.20 -2.81 -5.51
N ALA A 281 -2.88 -3.95 -5.54
CA ALA A 281 -3.02 -4.75 -6.76
C ALA A 281 -3.71 -3.96 -7.88
N SER A 282 -4.69 -3.12 -7.54
CA SER A 282 -5.49 -2.35 -8.49
C SER A 282 -4.68 -1.32 -9.26
N TYR A 283 -3.82 -0.52 -8.60
CA TYR A 283 -3.04 0.51 -9.31
C TYR A 283 -1.61 0.08 -9.70
N CYS A 284 -0.91 -0.73 -8.88
CA CYS A 284 0.43 -1.25 -9.21
C CYS A 284 0.41 -2.42 -10.20
N ARG A 285 -0.68 -3.20 -10.24
CA ARG A 285 -0.83 -4.43 -11.05
C ARG A 285 0.18 -5.54 -10.73
N LEU A 286 0.57 -5.65 -9.46
CA LEU A 286 1.40 -6.74 -8.95
C LEU A 286 0.54 -7.92 -8.49
N THR A 287 1.06 -9.14 -8.60
CA THR A 287 0.37 -10.42 -8.37
C THR A 287 0.98 -11.15 -7.17
N TYR A 288 1.84 -12.14 -7.42
CA TYR A 288 2.38 -13.03 -6.40
C TYR A 288 3.42 -12.32 -5.51
N SER A 289 4.18 -11.36 -6.04
CA SER A 289 5.14 -10.62 -5.21
C SER A 289 4.42 -9.85 -4.11
N LEU A 290 3.31 -9.19 -4.45
CA LEU A 290 2.49 -8.46 -3.49
C LEU A 290 1.86 -9.38 -2.44
N ALA A 291 1.34 -10.54 -2.84
CA ALA A 291 0.78 -11.52 -1.91
C ALA A 291 1.82 -11.99 -0.87
N VAL A 292 3.05 -12.26 -1.33
CA VAL A 292 4.14 -12.72 -0.44
C VAL A 292 4.66 -11.58 0.44
N ILE A 293 4.81 -10.36 -0.09
CA ILE A 293 5.19 -9.19 0.73
C ILE A 293 4.19 -9.03 1.88
N MET A 294 2.89 -9.08 1.58
CA MET A 294 1.87 -8.89 2.60
C MET A 294 1.90 -10.03 3.62
N LEU A 295 2.03 -11.29 3.19
CA LEU A 295 2.20 -12.43 4.10
C LEU A 295 3.42 -12.30 5.02
N GLU A 296 4.59 -11.90 4.49
CA GLU A 296 5.81 -11.74 5.31
C GLU A 296 5.67 -10.56 6.30
N THR A 297 5.01 -9.47 5.89
CA THR A 297 4.83 -8.28 6.75
C THR A 297 3.80 -8.47 7.87
N THR A 298 2.77 -9.30 7.65
CA THR A 298 1.69 -9.56 8.61
C THR A 298 1.90 -10.84 9.42
N GLN A 299 2.85 -11.68 9.00
CA GLN A 299 3.24 -12.94 9.64
C GLN A 299 2.08 -13.95 9.84
N SER A 300 0.96 -13.79 9.12
CA SER A 300 -0.21 -14.68 9.22
C SER A 300 -0.45 -15.44 7.91
N ILE A 301 -0.31 -16.76 7.97
CA ILE A 301 -0.44 -17.65 6.80
C ILE A 301 -1.91 -17.88 6.44
N ASN A 302 -2.80 -17.86 7.44
CA ASN A 302 -4.25 -18.11 7.25
C ASN A 302 -4.89 -17.12 6.27
N ASN A 303 -4.38 -15.88 6.21
CA ASN A 303 -4.91 -14.83 5.33
C ASN A 303 -4.37 -14.88 3.89
N PHE A 304 -3.51 -15.86 3.57
CA PHE A 304 -2.90 -15.96 2.26
C PHE A 304 -3.91 -16.24 1.15
N LEU A 305 -4.81 -17.20 1.37
CA LEU A 305 -5.79 -17.63 0.35
C LEU A 305 -6.78 -16.49 -0.01
N PRO A 306 -7.45 -15.82 0.96
CA PRO A 306 -8.30 -14.67 0.65
C PRO A 306 -7.55 -13.52 -0.04
N THR A 307 -6.30 -13.28 0.36
CA THR A 307 -5.46 -12.23 -0.23
C THR A 307 -5.17 -12.51 -1.71
N VAL A 308 -4.77 -13.74 -2.07
CA VAL A 308 -4.53 -14.12 -3.46
C VAL A 308 -5.80 -14.03 -4.31
N LEU A 309 -6.94 -14.46 -3.76
CA LEU A 309 -8.24 -14.33 -4.44
C LEU A 309 -8.58 -12.86 -4.70
N THR A 310 -8.42 -12.01 -3.69
CA THR A 310 -8.65 -10.55 -3.79
C THR A 310 -7.80 -9.93 -4.89
N ILE A 311 -6.51 -10.26 -4.92
CA ILE A 311 -5.57 -9.79 -5.94
C ILE A 311 -6.04 -10.23 -7.33
N ALA A 312 -6.47 -11.48 -7.49
CA ALA A 312 -6.96 -11.99 -8.78
C ALA A 312 -8.20 -11.22 -9.28
N VAL A 313 -9.18 -11.00 -8.40
CA VAL A 313 -10.41 -10.23 -8.71
C VAL A 313 -10.06 -8.78 -9.05
N ALA A 314 -9.28 -8.12 -8.19
CA ALA A 314 -8.90 -6.72 -8.37
C ALA A 314 -8.14 -6.51 -9.69
N LEU A 315 -7.23 -7.43 -10.05
CA LEU A 315 -6.50 -7.38 -11.30
C LEU A 315 -7.37 -7.65 -12.52
N CYS A 316 -8.31 -8.60 -12.43
CA CYS A 316 -9.24 -8.91 -13.52
C CYS A 316 -10.05 -7.67 -13.90
N VAL A 317 -10.67 -7.03 -12.90
CA VAL A 317 -11.47 -5.82 -13.07
C VAL A 317 -10.61 -4.63 -13.50
N SER A 318 -9.47 -4.41 -12.85
CA SER A 318 -8.64 -3.24 -13.19
C SER A 318 -8.02 -3.35 -14.59
N LYS A 319 -7.64 -4.55 -15.04
CA LYS A 319 -7.07 -4.79 -16.38
C LYS A 319 -8.09 -4.61 -17.52
N SER A 320 -9.38 -4.82 -17.26
CA SER A 320 -10.40 -4.56 -18.28
C SER A 320 -10.64 -3.07 -18.51
N ILE A 321 -10.39 -2.22 -17.49
CA ILE A 321 -10.62 -0.77 -17.55
C ILE A 321 -9.39 -0.03 -18.08
N ASN A 322 -8.26 -0.08 -17.36
CA ASN A 322 -7.08 0.76 -17.62
C ASN A 322 -5.77 -0.05 -17.58
N ARG A 323 -4.66 0.51 -18.08
CA ARG A 323 -3.30 -0.06 -17.89
C ARG A 323 -2.74 0.28 -16.49
N SER A 324 -1.64 -0.36 -16.09
CA SER A 324 -1.02 -0.08 -14.78
C SER A 324 -0.47 1.34 -14.71
N LEU A 325 -0.42 1.89 -13.50
CA LEU A 325 0.14 3.22 -13.25
C LEU A 325 1.62 3.31 -13.70
N TYR A 326 2.41 2.25 -13.43
CA TYR A 326 3.81 2.17 -13.85
C TYR A 326 3.98 2.14 -15.38
N ASP A 327 3.14 1.41 -16.10
CA ASP A 327 3.18 1.37 -17.57
C ASP A 327 2.82 2.74 -18.18
N TYR A 328 1.87 3.48 -17.58
CA TYR A 328 1.59 4.85 -17.98
C TYR A 328 2.77 5.79 -17.73
N ALA A 329 3.40 5.71 -16.54
CA ALA A 329 4.55 6.54 -16.19
C ALA A 329 5.73 6.34 -17.18
N ILE A 330 5.99 5.09 -17.59
CA ILE A 330 7.03 4.75 -18.56
C ILE A 330 6.72 5.36 -19.94
N ARG A 331 5.47 5.25 -20.41
CA ARG A 331 5.06 5.82 -21.71
C ARG A 331 5.05 7.33 -21.73
N MET A 332 4.65 7.99 -20.65
CA MET A 332 4.66 9.45 -20.55
C MET A 332 6.08 10.02 -20.68
N LYS A 333 7.08 9.26 -20.21
CA LYS A 333 8.51 9.52 -20.37
C LYS A 333 9.09 9.07 -21.71
N GLN A 334 8.28 8.46 -22.59
CA GLN A 334 8.71 7.95 -23.91
C GLN A 334 9.89 6.96 -23.84
N MET A 335 9.98 6.19 -22.76
CA MET A 335 11.03 5.17 -22.64
C MET A 335 10.67 3.94 -23.49
N PRO A 336 11.59 3.43 -24.34
CA PRO A 336 11.34 2.24 -25.14
C PRO A 336 11.31 1.00 -24.25
N LEU A 337 10.12 0.43 -24.04
CA LEU A 337 9.93 -0.82 -23.30
C LEU A 337 9.33 -1.88 -24.23
N LEU A 338 10.01 -3.02 -24.34
CA LEU A 338 9.50 -4.18 -25.07
C LEU A 338 8.43 -4.88 -24.23
N ARG A 339 7.29 -5.19 -24.83
CA ARG A 339 6.22 -5.97 -24.18
C ARG A 339 6.44 -7.46 -24.40
N ASN A 340 5.93 -8.28 -23.48
CA ASN A 340 6.02 -9.75 -23.56
C ASN A 340 5.33 -10.33 -24.79
N HIS A 341 4.29 -9.66 -25.28
CA HIS A 341 3.48 -10.12 -26.40
C HIS A 341 3.45 -9.07 -27.49
N MET A 342 3.61 -9.53 -28.73
CA MET A 342 3.43 -8.71 -29.92
C MET A 342 1.95 -8.32 -30.03
N PRO A 343 1.63 -7.04 -30.31
CA PRO A 343 0.26 -6.66 -30.64
C PRO A 343 -0.24 -7.47 -31.83
N ALA A 344 -1.48 -7.94 -31.79
CA ALA A 344 -2.07 -8.77 -32.86
C ALA A 344 -1.98 -8.10 -34.24
N GLN A 345 -2.03 -6.77 -34.29
CA GLN A 345 -1.90 -5.94 -35.50
C GLN A 345 -0.53 -6.07 -36.17
N ASN A 346 0.51 -6.40 -35.40
CA ASN A 346 1.89 -6.41 -35.87
C ASN A 346 2.39 -7.82 -36.22
N CYS A 347 1.58 -8.88 -36.06
CA CYS A 347 2.00 -10.26 -36.28
C CYS A 347 2.53 -10.54 -37.70
N ASN A 348 2.11 -9.75 -38.70
CA ASN A 348 2.52 -9.92 -40.09
C ASN A 348 3.76 -9.10 -40.47
N ILE A 349 4.27 -8.26 -39.57
CA ILE A 349 5.47 -7.43 -39.83
C ILE A 349 6.69 -8.34 -39.88
N ARG A 350 7.44 -8.27 -40.97
CA ARG A 350 8.65 -9.08 -41.15
C ARG A 350 9.88 -8.33 -40.67
N VAL A 351 10.92 -9.06 -40.25
CA VAL A 351 12.19 -8.46 -39.81
C VAL A 351 12.75 -7.49 -40.85
N LYS A 352 12.63 -7.80 -42.15
CA LYS A 352 13.06 -6.92 -43.26
C LYS A 352 12.41 -5.53 -43.29
N GLU A 353 11.24 -5.36 -42.66
CA GLU A 353 10.50 -4.10 -42.61
C GLU A 353 10.94 -3.23 -41.43
N VAL A 354 11.55 -3.83 -40.41
CA VAL A 354 12.01 -3.15 -39.18
C VAL A 354 13.52 -2.95 -39.18
N LEU A 355 14.27 -3.84 -39.85
CA LEU A 355 15.72 -3.78 -39.93
C LEU A 355 16.16 -2.49 -40.65
N GLU A 356 17.13 -1.81 -40.05
CA GLU A 356 17.77 -0.66 -40.67
C GLU A 356 18.46 -1.10 -41.97
N LYS A 357 18.10 -0.49 -43.10
CA LYS A 357 18.55 -0.92 -44.43
C LYS A 357 20.06 -0.70 -44.64
N ASN A 358 20.63 0.29 -43.95
CA ASN A 358 22.03 0.66 -44.02
C ASN A 358 22.63 0.64 -42.60
N PRO A 359 23.07 -0.51 -42.10
CA PRO A 359 23.80 -0.55 -40.82
C PRO A 359 25.11 0.24 -40.95
N GLN A 360 25.40 1.09 -39.96
CA GLN A 360 26.65 1.85 -39.86
C GLN A 360 27.85 0.96 -39.53
#